data_AF-A0A1V5WLR7-F1
#
_entry.id   AF-A0A1V5WLR7-F1
#
_cell.length_a   1.000
_cell.length_b   1.000
_cell.length_c   1.000
_cell.angle_alpha   90.00
_cell.angle_beta   90.00
_cell.angle_gamma   90.00
#
_symmetry.space_group_name_H-M   'P 1'
#
loop_
_entity.id
_entity.type
_entity.pdbx_description
1 polymer ?
#
loop_
_entity_poly.entity_id
_entity_poly.type
_entity_poly.pdbx_seq_one_letter_code
_entity_poly.pdbx_strand_id
1 'polypeptide(L)'
;MSASFFNGADLLLAADCAAFARGSFHGDFMRNRVTVIGCPKLDAVDYSEKLAAILANNDIRSLTVVRMEVPCCGGLDYAAAEAIRASGKFIPTQTIVLSTEGEILRNGPGGHGAAGTGSPAGCPSSRKV
;
A
#
# COMPACT_ATOMS: atom_id res chain seq x y z
N MET A 1 -14.39 -12.61 8.13
CA MET A 1 -15.10 -11.38 8.56
C MET A 1 -15.83 -10.82 7.35
N SER A 2 -17.16 -10.87 7.33
CA SER A 2 -17.96 -10.11 6.37
C SER A 2 -18.35 -8.81 7.04
N ALA A 3 -17.92 -7.68 6.46
CA ALA A 3 -18.30 -6.37 6.96
C ALA A 3 -18.89 -5.59 5.78
N SER A 4 -20.15 -5.21 5.91
CA SER A 4 -20.99 -4.72 4.80
C SER A 4 -20.40 -3.51 4.08
N PHE A 5 -19.55 -2.73 4.75
CA PHE A 5 -18.89 -1.56 4.19
C PHE A 5 -17.81 -1.87 3.15
N PHE A 6 -17.29 -3.10 3.05
CA PHE A 6 -16.34 -3.46 2.00
C PHE A 6 -17.01 -3.80 0.66
N ASN A 7 -18.29 -4.19 0.64
CA ASN A 7 -18.95 -4.58 -0.60
C ASN A 7 -19.20 -3.36 -1.51
N GLY A 8 -18.76 -3.47 -2.75
CA GLY A 8 -18.80 -2.40 -3.75
C GLY A 8 -17.81 -1.26 -3.50
N ALA A 9 -16.83 -1.44 -2.61
CA ALA A 9 -15.90 -0.39 -2.23
C ALA A 9 -14.71 -0.25 -3.19
N ASP A 10 -14.18 0.96 -3.29
CA ASP A 10 -12.77 1.18 -3.67
C ASP A 10 -11.93 1.07 -2.40
N LEU A 11 -11.03 0.09 -2.37
CA LEU A 11 -10.20 -0.21 -1.22
C LEU A 11 -8.88 0.57 -1.31
N LEU A 12 -8.50 1.21 -0.22
CA LEU A 12 -7.19 1.83 -0.03
C LEU A 12 -6.42 1.02 1.01
N LEU A 13 -5.26 0.48 0.62
CA LEU A 13 -4.25 -0.05 1.54
C LEU A 13 -3.15 1.00 1.70
N ALA A 14 -3.01 1.58 2.89
CA ALA A 14 -2.09 2.68 3.14
C ALA A 14 -1.01 2.30 4.17
N ALA A 15 0.24 2.68 3.91
CA ALA A 15 1.28 2.68 4.93
C ALA A 15 0.98 3.73 6.02
N ASP A 16 1.17 3.39 7.28
CA ASP A 16 0.90 4.29 8.43
C ASP A 16 1.57 5.66 8.27
N CYS A 17 2.84 5.66 7.87
CA CYS A 17 3.63 6.87 7.70
C CYS A 17 3.20 7.72 6.49
N ALA A 18 2.46 7.17 5.53
CA ALA A 18 2.01 7.91 4.35
C ALA A 18 1.02 9.04 4.72
N ALA A 19 0.15 8.79 5.70
CA ALA A 19 -0.81 9.79 6.18
C ALA A 19 -0.13 10.95 6.91
N PHE A 20 1.02 10.70 7.57
CA PHE A 20 1.78 11.73 8.26
C PHE A 20 2.69 12.52 7.31
N ALA A 21 3.21 11.89 6.27
CA ALA A 21 4.08 12.55 5.30
C ALA A 21 3.33 13.54 4.40
N ARG A 22 2.07 13.24 4.04
CA ARG A 22 1.27 14.06 3.11
C ARG A 22 0.10 14.76 3.81
N GLY A 23 0.18 16.08 3.97
CA GLY A 23 -0.89 16.85 4.60
C GLY A 23 -2.27 16.75 3.92
N SER A 24 -2.31 16.51 2.61
CA SER A 24 -3.54 16.33 1.82
C SER A 24 -4.03 14.87 1.74
N PHE A 25 -3.47 13.94 2.52
CA PHE A 25 -3.70 12.49 2.37
C PHE A 25 -5.17 12.10 2.35
N HIS A 26 -5.98 12.69 3.24
CA HIS A 26 -7.41 12.40 3.29
C HIS A 26 -8.14 12.80 1.99
N GLY A 27 -7.78 13.94 1.41
CA GLY A 27 -8.34 14.42 0.15
C GLY A 27 -7.87 13.62 -1.06
N ASP A 28 -6.57 13.32 -1.09
CA ASP A 28 -5.92 12.66 -2.23
C ASP A 28 -6.25 11.16 -2.32
N PHE A 29 -6.40 10.48 -1.18
CA PHE A 29 -6.50 9.01 -1.15
C PHE A 29 -7.70 8.46 -0.41
N MET A 30 -8.11 9.03 0.73
CA MET A 30 -9.15 8.40 1.57
C MET A 30 -10.58 8.73 1.11
N ARG A 31 -10.79 9.89 0.50
CA ARG A 31 -12.13 10.32 0.07
C ARG A 31 -12.76 9.29 -0.85
N ASN A 32 -13.98 8.85 -0.51
CA ASN A 32 -14.78 7.85 -1.22
C ASN A 32 -14.15 6.44 -1.27
N ARG A 33 -13.17 6.15 -0.41
CA ARG A 33 -12.53 4.84 -0.32
C ARG A 33 -12.65 4.27 1.08
N VAL A 34 -12.74 2.95 1.17
CA VAL A 34 -12.58 2.26 2.45
C VAL A 34 -11.10 2.10 2.70
N THR A 35 -10.62 2.62 3.83
CA THR A 35 -9.18 2.67 4.13
C THR A 35 -8.80 1.58 5.12
N VAL A 36 -7.76 0.82 4.78
CA VAL A 36 -7.06 -0.14 5.62
C VAL A 36 -5.62 0.33 5.75
N ILE A 37 -5.11 0.34 6.98
CA ILE A 37 -3.78 0.85 7.31
C ILE A 37 -2.91 -0.32 7.78
N GLY A 38 -1.64 -0.33 7.40
CA GLY A 38 -0.67 -1.29 7.90
C GLY A 38 0.79 -0.92 7.61
N CYS A 39 1.69 -1.29 8.53
CA CYS A 39 3.11 -1.02 8.46
C CYS A 39 3.93 -2.31 8.68
N PRO A 40 4.48 -2.93 7.62
CA PRO A 40 5.32 -4.14 7.76
C PRO A 40 6.58 -3.95 8.62
N LYS A 41 6.95 -2.72 8.99
CA LYS A 41 8.05 -2.43 9.91
C LYS A 41 7.62 -2.50 11.38
N LEU A 42 6.41 -2.05 11.70
CA LEU A 42 5.92 -1.90 13.07
C LEU A 42 5.07 -3.10 13.48
N ASP A 43 4.39 -3.72 12.52
CA ASP A 43 3.47 -4.79 12.79
C ASP A 43 4.15 -6.14 12.60
N ALA A 44 4.11 -6.97 13.63
CA ALA A 44 4.62 -8.34 13.60
C ALA A 44 3.64 -9.33 12.94
N VAL A 45 2.88 -8.88 11.93
CA VAL A 45 1.83 -9.66 11.27
C VAL A 45 2.00 -9.60 9.75
N ASP A 46 1.70 -10.72 9.10
CA ASP A 46 1.53 -10.74 7.65
C ASP A 46 0.14 -10.20 7.29
N TYR A 47 0.12 -9.18 6.44
CA TYR A 47 -1.11 -8.55 5.96
C TYR A 47 -1.81 -9.37 4.88
N SER A 48 -1.11 -10.30 4.23
CA SER A 48 -1.59 -11.07 3.08
C SER A 48 -2.83 -11.88 3.43
N GLU A 49 -2.83 -12.60 4.55
CA GLU A 49 -3.96 -13.46 4.94
C GLU A 49 -5.23 -12.66 5.26
N LYS A 50 -5.10 -11.60 6.05
CA LYS A 50 -6.24 -10.74 6.43
C LYS A 50 -6.79 -10.02 5.21
N LEU A 51 -5.91 -9.50 4.35
CA LEU A 51 -6.32 -8.85 3.12
C LEU A 51 -6.97 -9.86 2.16
N ALA A 52 -6.42 -11.06 2.00
CA ALA A 52 -7.02 -12.12 1.20
C ALA A 52 -8.44 -12.45 1.69
N ALA A 53 -8.63 -12.55 3.00
CA ALA A 53 -9.95 -12.77 3.58
C ALA A 53 -10.92 -11.61 3.29
N ILE A 54 -10.47 -10.35 3.31
CA ILE A 54 -11.30 -9.20 2.93
C ILE A 54 -11.67 -9.28 1.45
N LEU A 55 -10.70 -9.51 0.56
CA LEU A 55 -10.93 -9.55 -0.89
C LEU A 55 -11.80 -10.75 -1.30
N ALA A 56 -11.61 -11.93 -0.69
CA ALA A 56 -12.38 -13.13 -1.01
C ALA A 56 -13.86 -12.97 -0.60
N ASN A 57 -14.12 -12.40 0.58
CA ASN A 57 -15.46 -12.32 1.16
C ASN A 57 -16.28 -11.09 0.72
N ASN A 58 -15.71 -10.18 -0.07
CA ASN A 58 -16.39 -8.94 -0.47
C ASN A 58 -16.13 -8.59 -1.93
N ASP A 59 -17.06 -7.89 -2.58
CA ASP A 59 -16.89 -7.44 -3.96
C ASP A 59 -16.19 -6.09 -4.02
N ILE A 60 -14.87 -6.11 -4.20
CA ILE A 60 -14.03 -4.91 -4.25
C ILE A 60 -13.92 -4.41 -5.70
N ARG A 61 -14.20 -3.12 -5.93
CA ARG A 61 -14.14 -2.51 -7.27
C ARG A 61 -12.71 -2.25 -7.73
N SER A 62 -11.87 -1.77 -6.83
CA SER A 62 -10.46 -1.48 -7.08
C SER A 62 -9.66 -1.54 -5.78
N LEU A 63 -8.36 -1.84 -5.91
CA LEU A 63 -7.40 -1.75 -4.82
C LEU A 63 -6.34 -0.70 -5.16
N THR A 64 -6.15 0.26 -4.26
CA THR A 64 -5.04 1.21 -4.35
C THR A 64 -4.12 1.01 -3.17
N VAL A 65 -2.85 0.79 -3.45
CA VAL A 65 -1.80 0.70 -2.45
C VAL A 65 -1.07 2.04 -2.41
N VAL A 66 -1.03 2.70 -1.26
CA VAL A 66 -0.20 3.88 -1.03
C VAL A 66 0.90 3.52 -0.06
N ARG A 67 2.14 3.55 -0.55
CA ARG A 67 3.31 3.16 0.22
C ARG A 67 4.40 4.22 0.14
N MET A 68 5.35 4.17 1.06
CA MET A 68 6.53 5.04 1.01
C MET A 68 7.64 4.40 0.17
N GLU A 69 8.52 5.23 -0.40
CA GLU A 69 9.70 4.83 -1.18
C GLU A 69 10.70 3.98 -0.38
N VAL A 70 10.68 4.11 0.94
CA VAL A 70 11.57 3.38 1.85
C VAL A 70 11.37 1.86 1.73
N PRO A 71 12.45 1.08 1.90
CA PRO A 71 12.43 -0.36 1.62
C PRO A 71 11.48 -1.15 2.54
N CYS A 72 11.22 -0.65 3.75
CA CYS A 72 10.33 -1.34 4.67
C CYS A 72 8.89 -1.42 4.14
N CYS A 73 8.41 -0.44 3.36
CA CYS A 73 7.04 -0.46 2.85
C CYS A 73 6.83 -1.42 1.65
N GLY A 74 7.87 -2.10 1.17
CA GLY A 74 7.75 -3.06 0.06
C GLY A 74 6.85 -4.28 0.40
N GLY A 75 6.73 -4.61 1.69
CA GLY A 75 5.84 -5.68 2.14
C GLY A 75 4.36 -5.45 1.84
N LEU A 76 3.92 -4.20 1.65
CA LEU A 76 2.52 -3.89 1.31
C LEU A 76 2.18 -4.25 -0.14
N ASP A 77 3.10 -4.01 -1.08
CA ASP A 77 2.91 -4.41 -2.48
C ASP A 77 2.83 -5.94 -2.59
N TYR A 78 3.72 -6.63 -1.87
CA TYR A 78 3.72 -8.10 -1.80
C TYR A 78 2.41 -8.62 -1.20
N ALA A 79 1.99 -8.08 -0.06
CA ALA A 79 0.76 -8.51 0.60
C ALA A 79 -0.48 -8.26 -0.26
N ALA A 80 -0.54 -7.14 -0.97
CA ALA A 80 -1.63 -6.84 -1.91
C ALA A 80 -1.67 -7.83 -3.08
N ALA A 81 -0.53 -8.07 -3.74
CA ALA A 81 -0.44 -9.01 -4.86
C ALA A 81 -0.82 -10.44 -4.43
N GLU A 82 -0.30 -10.89 -3.29
CA GLU A 82 -0.57 -12.21 -2.73
C GLU A 82 -2.03 -12.35 -2.32
N ALA A 83 -2.62 -11.32 -1.71
CA ALA A 83 -4.02 -11.32 -1.33
C ALA A 83 -4.96 -11.41 -2.54
N ILE A 84 -4.67 -10.69 -3.63
CA ILE A 84 -5.45 -10.78 -4.87
C ILE A 84 -5.36 -12.21 -5.41
N ARG A 85 -4.14 -12.76 -5.51
CA ARG A 85 -3.92 -14.13 -5.98
C ARG A 85 -4.67 -15.15 -5.14
N ALA A 86 -4.59 -15.05 -3.82
CA ALA A 86 -5.26 -15.94 -2.87
C ALA A 86 -6.78 -15.77 -2.86
N SER A 87 -7.30 -14.57 -3.17
CA SER A 87 -8.74 -14.32 -3.24
C SER A 87 -9.41 -14.97 -4.45
N GLY A 88 -8.64 -15.32 -5.49
CA GLY A 88 -9.16 -15.84 -6.76
C GLY A 88 -9.95 -14.82 -7.58
N LYS A 89 -9.96 -13.53 -7.20
CA LYS A 89 -10.67 -12.46 -7.89
C LYS A 89 -9.74 -11.66 -8.80
N PHE A 90 -10.30 -11.10 -9.86
CA PHE A 90 -9.62 -10.10 -10.67
C PHE A 90 -9.99 -8.69 -10.18
N ILE A 91 -9.04 -8.00 -9.56
CA ILE A 91 -9.26 -6.67 -8.96
C ILE A 91 -8.26 -5.68 -9.58
N PRO A 92 -8.73 -4.62 -10.27
CA PRO A 92 -7.87 -3.54 -10.76
C PRO A 92 -7.05 -2.94 -9.62
N THR A 93 -5.72 -2.98 -9.75
CA THR A 93 -4.79 -2.59 -8.69
C THR A 93 -3.81 -1.53 -9.17
N GLN A 94 -3.57 -0.53 -8.33
CA GLN A 94 -2.56 0.51 -8.56
C GLN A 94 -1.71 0.70 -7.30
N THR A 95 -0.41 0.89 -7.49
CA THR A 95 0.52 1.28 -6.42
C THR A 95 0.95 2.72 -6.65
N ILE A 96 0.86 3.53 -5.59
CA ILE A 96 1.32 4.92 -5.53
C ILE A 96 2.43 4.97 -4.50
N VAL A 97 3.58 5.50 -4.91
CA VAL A 97 4.76 5.63 -4.04
C VAL A 97 4.90 7.07 -3.59
N LEU A 98 5.01 7.30 -2.29
CA LEU A 98 5.30 8.60 -1.70
C LEU A 98 6.78 8.69 -1.30
N SER A 99 7.41 9.86 -1.51
CA SER A 99 8.71 10.16 -0.92
C SER A 99 8.61 10.34 0.59
N THR A 100 9.74 10.38 1.30
CA THR A 100 9.77 10.70 2.74
C THR A 100 9.21 12.09 3.09
N GLU A 101 9.19 13.00 2.12
CA GLU A 101 8.64 14.36 2.21
C GLU A 101 7.15 14.41 1.80
N GLY A 102 6.57 13.27 1.44
CA GLY A 102 5.16 13.14 1.07
C GLY A 102 4.86 13.45 -0.40
N GLU A 103 5.86 13.62 -1.27
CA GLU A 103 5.67 13.85 -2.71
C GLU A 103 5.26 12.55 -3.43
N ILE A 104 4.39 12.61 -4.45
CA ILE A 104 4.06 11.42 -5.23
C ILE A 104 5.17 11.17 -6.25
N LEU A 105 5.84 10.03 -6.12
CA LEU A 105 6.86 9.56 -7.04
C LEU A 105 6.17 8.85 -8.22
N ARG A 106 6.60 9.20 -9.44
CA ARG A 106 5.92 8.91 -10.72
C ARG A 106 5.42 7.46 -10.83
N ASN A 107 4.11 7.30 -10.98
CA ASN A 107 3.37 6.04 -11.19
C ASN A 107 3.82 5.30 -12.47
N GLY A 108 4.22 4.03 -12.32
CA GLY A 108 4.22 3.04 -13.40
C GLY A 108 3.16 1.97 -13.14
N PRO A 109 2.56 1.35 -14.17
CA PRO A 109 1.68 0.19 -13.98
C PRO A 109 2.50 -0.96 -13.40
N GLY A 110 1.96 -1.63 -12.38
CA GLY A 110 2.65 -2.64 -11.59
C GLY A 110 3.38 -3.67 -12.45
N GLY A 111 4.69 -3.77 -12.24
CA GLY A 111 5.55 -4.82 -12.78
C GLY A 111 6.40 -5.38 -11.66
N HIS A 112 6.16 -6.64 -11.29
CA HIS A 112 7.22 -7.45 -10.71
C HIS A 112 8.31 -7.59 -11.76
N GLY A 113 9.46 -6.95 -11.54
CA GLY A 113 10.54 -6.92 -12.52
C GLY A 113 11.85 -6.37 -11.97
N ALA A 114 12.75 -7.31 -11.71
CA ALA A 114 14.21 -7.18 -11.69
C ALA A 114 14.87 -6.38 -10.57
N ALA A 115 15.53 -7.14 -9.69
CA ALA A 115 16.75 -6.71 -9.02
C ALA A 115 17.72 -6.08 -10.05
N GLY A 116 17.95 -4.78 -9.90
CA GLY A 116 18.97 -4.02 -10.60
C GLY A 116 19.92 -3.44 -9.57
N THR A 117 21.14 -3.95 -9.56
CA THR A 117 22.26 -3.55 -8.71
C THR A 117 22.51 -2.04 -8.79
N GLY A 118 22.20 -1.32 -7.71
CA GLY A 118 22.60 0.06 -7.48
C GLY A 118 23.19 0.19 -6.08
N SER A 119 24.51 0.37 -6.03
CA SER A 119 25.38 0.62 -4.87
C SER A 119 24.77 1.58 -3.81
N PRO A 120 25.12 1.47 -2.51
CA PRO A 120 24.55 2.33 -1.47
C PRO A 120 25.13 3.74 -1.61
N ALA A 121 24.45 4.61 -2.36
CA ALA A 121 24.67 6.04 -2.26
C ALA A 121 24.05 6.50 -0.94
N GLY A 122 24.92 6.90 -0.02
CA GLY A 122 24.60 7.22 1.37
C GLY A 122 23.42 8.15 1.52
N CYS A 123 22.57 7.81 2.49
CA CYS A 123 21.58 8.70 3.06
C CYS A 123 22.33 9.89 3.69
N PRO A 124 22.23 11.13 3.15
CA PRO A 124 22.80 12.28 3.81
C PRO A 124 21.76 12.86 4.77
N SER A 125 22.23 13.24 5.95
CA SER A 125 21.55 14.03 6.97
C SER A 125 20.85 13.25 8.08
N SER A 126 21.68 12.73 8.98
CA SER A 126 21.42 12.81 10.42
C SER A 126 21.27 14.27 10.85
N ARG A 127 20.06 14.83 10.74
CA ARG A 127 19.69 16.00 11.55
C ARG A 127 19.25 15.47 12.92
N LYS A 128 20.22 15.41 13.83
CA LYS A 128 19.97 15.24 15.28
C LYS A 128 18.93 16.28 15.70
N VAL A 129 17.83 15.82 16.28
CA VAL A 129 17.09 16.55 17.31
C VAL A 129 17.72 16.16 18.64
#